data_AF-A0A1H3VPB6-F1
#
_entry.id   AF-A0A1H3VPB6-F1
#
_cell.length_a   1.000
_cell.length_b   1.000
_cell.length_c   1.000
_cell.angle_alpha   90.00
_cell.angle_beta   90.00
_cell.angle_gamma   90.00
#
_symmetry.space_group_name_H-M   'P 1'
#
loop_
_entity.id
_entity.type
_entity.pdbx_description
1 polymer ?
#
loop_
_entity_poly.entity_id
_entity_poly.type
_entity_poly.pdbx_seq_one_letter_code
_entity_poly.pdbx_strand_id
1 'polypeptide(L)'
;MLEDYQHDYSKVYSWLSWGGLILPEVVRNKDGSLMGFIRYGKTAEITTDEISLDYPQGWAIWLDWHHFAGDNTKTLCLLWNPIRKHSNLLGVNIFDGISRGSETEEDYFRIVLMDLSRKVPAGYVLRQGEILSYLQSTLEMQFCEVAMPEIPLYLDAVLSKEMDFKVYNPNGQDRNRLTIRSKEIVVVSIKESLHKSKLDMVLNAFRQMDYRFCRRCLFMPEDNLQQELEKMTANWCPKRHSVRDYMLSKQVGKGGMISDTLVLALDRAEVKDYHKYIRAILEAVEVPFVVEDYKGKQCWWGTLPGMFRANGKIIPRREKDWKDFLCLKGV
;
A
#
# COMPACT_ATOMS: atom_id res chain seq x y z
N MET A 1 8.70 36.79 7.78
CA MET A 1 9.38 36.04 8.86
C MET A 1 8.65 34.75 9.27
N LEU A 2 7.33 34.61 9.04
CA LEU A 2 6.61 33.32 9.17
C LEU A 2 6.31 32.66 7.81
N GLU A 3 6.52 33.37 6.69
CA GLU A 3 6.36 32.82 5.33
C GLU A 3 7.36 31.69 5.05
N ASP A 4 8.60 31.81 5.55
CA ASP A 4 9.65 30.78 5.41
C ASP A 4 9.36 29.49 6.20
N TYR A 5 8.37 29.51 7.11
CA TYR A 5 7.91 28.36 7.90
C TYR A 5 6.59 27.76 7.37
N GLN A 6 6.04 28.31 6.28
CA GLN A 6 4.87 27.70 5.66
C GLN A 6 5.28 26.38 5.00
N HIS A 7 4.58 25.30 5.36
CA HIS A 7 4.76 24.02 4.68
C HIS A 7 4.44 24.20 3.19
N ASP A 8 5.44 23.99 2.34
CA ASP A 8 5.22 23.89 0.91
C ASP A 8 4.55 22.54 0.63
N TYR A 9 3.23 22.54 0.65
CA TYR A 9 2.37 21.40 0.37
C TYR A 9 2.43 20.96 -1.11
N SER A 10 3.11 21.71 -1.98
CA SER A 10 3.40 21.26 -3.35
C SER A 10 4.56 20.27 -3.42
N LYS A 11 5.40 20.21 -2.37
CA LYS A 11 6.57 19.33 -2.31
C LYS A 11 6.21 17.98 -1.72
N VAL A 12 6.80 16.93 -2.29
CA VAL A 12 6.56 15.53 -1.89
C VAL A 12 7.05 15.23 -0.48
N TYR A 13 8.26 15.67 -0.13
CA TYR A 13 8.87 15.40 1.18
C TYR A 13 8.03 15.91 2.36
N SER A 14 7.22 16.96 2.15
CA SER A 14 6.30 17.50 3.15
C SER A 14 5.20 16.51 3.55
N TRP A 15 4.91 15.53 2.69
CA TRP A 15 3.87 14.52 2.90
C TRP A 15 4.43 13.16 3.26
N LEU A 16 5.58 12.77 2.72
CA LEU A 16 6.18 11.47 2.97
C LEU A 16 6.58 11.30 4.43
N SER A 17 6.25 10.12 4.98
CA SER A 17 6.63 9.72 6.32
C SER A 17 8.03 9.10 6.40
N TRP A 18 8.71 8.88 5.28
CA TRP A 18 9.98 8.15 5.24
C TRP A 18 11.09 8.91 5.98
N GLY A 19 11.62 8.28 7.03
CA GLY A 19 12.65 8.89 7.88
C GLY A 19 14.05 8.43 7.50
N GLY A 20 14.48 7.26 7.96
CA GLY A 20 15.85 6.78 7.74
C GLY A 20 16.02 5.28 7.96
N LEU A 21 17.08 4.72 7.37
CA LEU A 21 17.51 3.35 7.66
C LEU A 21 18.18 3.31 9.04
N ILE A 22 17.60 2.54 9.94
CA ILE A 22 18.08 2.33 11.32
C ILE A 22 18.69 0.95 11.52
N LEU A 23 18.33 0.00 10.65
CA LEU A 23 18.95 -1.31 10.46
C LEU A 23 19.05 -1.54 8.94
N PRO A 24 19.88 -2.48 8.46
CA PRO A 24 20.00 -2.75 7.03
C PRO A 24 18.66 -3.07 6.34
N GLU A 25 17.71 -3.68 7.06
CA GLU A 25 16.39 -4.08 6.57
C GLU A 25 15.23 -3.15 6.97
N VAL A 26 15.46 -2.22 7.91
CA VAL A 26 14.39 -1.50 8.61
C VAL A 26 14.52 0.01 8.42
N VAL A 27 13.45 0.59 7.90
CA VAL A 27 13.25 2.04 7.84
C VAL A 27 12.40 2.48 9.03
N ARG A 28 12.86 3.50 9.76
CA ARG A 28 12.04 4.23 10.71
C ARG A 28 11.45 5.45 10.02
N ASN A 29 10.13 5.57 10.08
CA ASN A 29 9.39 6.73 9.60
C ASN A 29 9.44 7.88 10.62
N LYS A 30 9.15 9.09 10.16
CA LYS A 30 9.11 10.32 10.96
C LYS A 30 8.09 10.26 12.11
N ASP A 31 7.04 9.46 11.95
CA ASP A 31 6.03 9.21 12.99
C ASP A 31 6.44 8.13 14.00
N GLY A 32 7.65 7.57 13.84
CA GLY A 32 8.18 6.51 14.69
C GLY A 32 7.75 5.10 14.29
N SER A 33 6.90 4.94 13.26
CA SER A 33 6.59 3.62 12.72
C SER A 33 7.80 2.99 12.03
N LEU A 34 7.82 1.67 12.01
CA LEU A 34 8.88 0.85 11.43
C LEU A 34 8.33 0.15 10.20
N MET A 35 9.10 0.11 9.12
CA MET A 35 8.72 -0.63 7.92
C MET A 35 9.89 -1.41 7.33
N GLY A 36 9.55 -2.53 6.71
CA GLY A 36 10.48 -3.45 6.05
C GLY A 36 9.80 -4.12 4.86
N PHE A 37 10.59 -4.67 3.95
CA PHE A 37 10.11 -5.04 2.61
C PHE A 37 10.57 -6.44 2.24
N ILE A 38 9.66 -7.23 1.68
CA ILE A 38 9.90 -8.61 1.24
C ILE A 38 9.54 -8.72 -0.23
N ARG A 39 10.53 -9.01 -1.08
CA ARG A 39 10.29 -9.35 -2.48
C ARG A 39 9.99 -10.84 -2.61
N TYR A 40 9.05 -11.20 -3.48
CA TYR A 40 8.60 -12.59 -3.61
C TYR A 40 8.10 -12.93 -5.02
N GLY A 41 7.85 -14.22 -5.29
CA GLY A 41 7.18 -14.68 -6.52
C GLY A 41 8.07 -14.92 -7.74
N LYS A 42 9.39 -15.06 -7.58
CA LYS A 42 10.32 -15.42 -8.67
C LYS A 42 10.39 -16.93 -8.98
N THR A 43 9.84 -17.79 -8.13
CA THR A 43 9.95 -19.25 -8.26
C THR A 43 8.57 -19.91 -8.21
N ALA A 44 8.37 -20.92 -9.06
CA ALA A 44 7.19 -21.79 -9.06
C ALA A 44 7.27 -22.81 -7.91
N GLU A 45 7.35 -22.33 -6.67
CA GLU A 45 7.41 -23.19 -5.49
C GLU A 45 6.11 -23.16 -4.70
N ILE A 46 5.71 -24.35 -4.26
CA ILE A 46 4.49 -24.64 -3.53
C ILE A 46 4.64 -24.09 -2.10
N THR A 47 3.71 -23.24 -1.66
CA THR A 47 3.55 -22.90 -0.24
C THR A 47 3.29 -24.18 0.54
N THR A 48 4.15 -24.56 1.48
CA THR A 48 3.90 -25.72 2.36
C THR A 48 3.03 -25.40 3.57
N ASP A 49 2.96 -24.14 4.01
CA ASP A 49 2.24 -23.76 5.24
C ASP A 49 1.02 -22.85 4.99
N GLU A 50 0.11 -22.84 5.95
CA GLU A 50 -0.99 -21.86 6.05
C GLU A 50 -0.39 -20.49 6.42
N ILE A 51 -0.55 -19.49 5.55
CA ILE A 51 -0.08 -18.12 5.81
C ILE A 51 -1.20 -17.42 6.58
N SER A 52 -0.92 -16.97 7.80
CA SER A 52 -1.79 -16.08 8.56
C SER A 52 -1.13 -14.73 8.74
N LEU A 53 -1.84 -13.65 8.37
CA LEU A 53 -1.40 -12.26 8.49
C LEU A 53 -2.26 -11.51 9.52
N ASP A 54 -2.60 -12.16 10.63
CA ASP A 54 -3.57 -11.65 11.60
C ASP A 54 -2.93 -10.69 12.61
N TYR A 55 -2.39 -9.58 12.10
CA TYR A 55 -1.71 -8.61 12.93
C TYR A 55 -2.68 -7.75 13.76
N PRO A 56 -2.29 -7.27 14.95
CA PRO A 56 -3.13 -6.40 15.75
C PRO A 56 -3.18 -4.97 15.18
N GLN A 57 -4.00 -4.12 15.82
CA GLN A 57 -4.04 -2.69 15.50
C GLN A 57 -2.66 -2.05 15.53
N GLY A 58 -2.41 -1.15 14.59
CA GLY A 58 -1.13 -0.45 14.43
C GLY A 58 -0.17 -1.16 13.47
N TRP A 59 -0.51 -2.35 13.00
CA TRP A 59 0.16 -2.98 11.88
C TRP A 59 -0.56 -2.66 10.57
N ALA A 60 0.19 -2.68 9.48
CA ALA A 60 -0.34 -2.56 8.13
C ALA A 60 0.55 -3.28 7.13
N ILE A 61 -0.03 -3.68 6.01
CA ILE A 61 0.69 -4.26 4.88
C ILE A 61 0.32 -3.57 3.57
N TRP A 62 1.32 -3.46 2.68
CA TRP A 62 1.13 -3.10 1.28
C TRP A 62 1.73 -4.20 0.42
N LEU A 63 0.91 -4.81 -0.42
CA LEU A 63 1.35 -5.62 -1.53
C LEU A 63 1.40 -4.72 -2.76
N ASP A 64 2.60 -4.56 -3.30
CA ASP A 64 2.88 -3.61 -4.38
C ASP A 64 3.52 -4.36 -5.54
N TRP A 65 2.88 -4.30 -6.70
CA TRP A 65 3.31 -4.97 -7.91
C TRP A 65 3.74 -3.90 -8.90
N HIS A 66 5.03 -3.90 -9.20
CA HIS A 66 5.57 -3.04 -10.23
C HIS A 66 5.48 -3.74 -11.57
N HIS A 67 5.04 -3.02 -12.58
CA HIS A 67 5.16 -3.40 -13.97
C HIS A 67 5.68 -2.18 -14.72
N PHE A 68 7.00 -2.09 -14.80
CA PHE A 68 7.75 -1.06 -15.49
C PHE A 68 8.65 -1.69 -16.54
N ALA A 69 9.11 -0.89 -17.49
CA ALA A 69 10.25 -1.27 -18.31
C ALA A 69 11.44 -1.67 -17.42
N GLY A 70 11.80 -2.96 -17.41
CA GLY A 70 12.89 -3.53 -16.62
C GLY A 70 12.55 -4.01 -15.21
N ASP A 71 11.31 -3.82 -14.71
CA ASP A 71 10.87 -4.26 -13.39
C ASP A 71 9.48 -4.88 -13.44
N ASN A 72 9.38 -6.16 -13.07
CA ASN A 72 8.11 -6.88 -12.94
C ASN A 72 8.06 -7.63 -11.61
N THR A 73 8.29 -6.91 -10.51
CA THR A 73 8.45 -7.48 -9.18
C THR A 73 7.23 -7.28 -8.28
N LYS A 74 7.10 -8.19 -7.30
CA LYS A 74 6.10 -8.12 -6.23
C LYS A 74 6.82 -7.89 -4.92
N THR A 75 6.44 -6.83 -4.21
CA THR A 75 7.02 -6.45 -2.94
C THR A 75 5.92 -6.32 -1.89
N LEU A 76 6.11 -7.00 -0.76
CA LEU A 76 5.28 -6.89 0.43
C LEU A 76 5.98 -5.98 1.43
N CYS A 77 5.43 -4.80 1.67
CA CYS A 77 5.80 -3.95 2.80
C CYS A 77 5.03 -4.40 4.04
N LEU A 78 5.75 -4.64 5.13
CA LEU A 78 5.21 -4.75 6.47
C LEU A 78 5.50 -3.45 7.21
N LEU A 79 4.50 -2.91 7.91
CA LEU A 79 4.64 -1.74 8.76
C LEU A 79 4.10 -2.02 10.15
N TRP A 80 4.80 -1.52 11.16
CA TRP A 80 4.36 -1.49 12.53
C TRP A 80 4.48 -0.08 13.11
N ASN A 81 3.37 0.44 13.61
CA ASN A 81 3.32 1.64 14.44
C ASN A 81 3.20 1.23 15.92
N PRO A 82 4.28 1.31 16.71
CA PRO A 82 4.25 0.90 18.12
C PRO A 82 3.31 1.78 18.95
N ILE A 83 2.31 1.17 19.59
CA ILE A 83 1.39 1.85 20.51
C ILE A 83 1.99 1.81 21.91
N ARG A 84 2.42 2.97 22.41
CA ARG A 84 3.04 3.10 23.73
C ARG A 84 2.03 3.65 24.74
N LYS A 85 1.93 3.03 25.92
CA LYS A 85 1.10 3.57 27.02
C LYS A 85 1.72 4.84 27.63
N HIS A 86 3.06 4.89 27.68
CA HIS A 86 3.86 6.03 28.13
C HIS A 86 5.08 6.18 27.21
N SER A 87 5.64 7.40 27.08
CA SER A 87 6.72 7.71 26.12
C SER A 87 7.94 6.81 26.22
N ASN A 88 8.24 6.31 27.43
CA ASN A 88 9.43 5.51 27.72
C ASN A 88 9.15 4.00 27.74
N LEU A 89 7.92 3.59 27.44
CA LEU A 89 7.54 2.18 27.39
C LEU A 89 7.53 1.68 25.95
N LEU A 90 7.89 0.41 25.83
CA LEU A 90 7.85 -0.33 24.58
C LEU A 90 6.40 -0.49 24.08
N GLY A 91 6.24 -0.57 22.75
CA GLY A 91 4.96 -0.82 22.09
C GLY A 91 4.28 -2.10 22.59
N VAL A 92 3.00 -2.00 22.95
CA VAL A 92 2.21 -3.10 23.55
C VAL A 92 1.46 -3.93 22.51
N ASN A 93 1.27 -3.41 21.30
CA ASN A 93 0.60 -4.08 20.18
C ASN A 93 1.54 -5.05 19.44
N ILE A 94 2.06 -6.02 20.19
CA ILE A 94 2.93 -7.09 19.68
C ILE A 94 2.12 -8.10 18.85
N PHE A 95 2.74 -8.66 17.83
CA PHE A 95 2.17 -9.74 17.03
C PHE A 95 2.17 -11.06 17.81
N ASP A 96 1.01 -11.71 17.85
CA ASP A 96 0.83 -13.01 18.49
C ASP A 96 1.69 -14.08 17.81
N GLY A 97 2.22 -15.01 18.61
CA GLY A 97 3.10 -16.09 18.13
C GLY A 97 4.58 -15.71 18.04
N ILE A 98 4.95 -14.44 18.23
CA ILE A 98 6.34 -14.01 18.37
C ILE A 98 6.51 -13.34 19.72
N SER A 99 7.12 -14.06 20.65
CA SER A 99 7.44 -13.52 21.97
C SER A 99 8.45 -12.38 21.85
N ARG A 100 8.15 -11.28 22.52
CA ARG A 100 9.09 -10.18 22.71
C ARG A 100 9.90 -10.45 23.97
N GLY A 101 11.20 -10.66 23.82
CA GLY A 101 12.16 -10.77 24.90
C GLY A 101 12.68 -9.40 25.34
N SER A 102 13.99 -9.26 25.54
CA SER A 102 14.66 -8.02 25.92
C SER A 102 15.04 -7.13 24.74
N GLU A 103 14.54 -7.43 23.53
CA GLU A 103 14.90 -6.72 22.31
C GLU A 103 14.30 -5.32 22.21
N THR A 104 14.99 -4.47 21.46
CA THR A 104 14.50 -3.15 21.04
C THR A 104 13.26 -3.29 20.14
N GLU A 105 12.52 -2.20 19.90
CA GLU A 105 11.37 -2.23 18.97
C GLU A 105 11.83 -2.58 17.54
N GLU A 106 13.01 -2.12 17.17
CA GLU A 106 13.63 -2.29 15.87
C GLU A 106 14.04 -3.74 15.64
N ASP A 107 14.70 -4.34 16.63
CA ASP A 107 15.09 -5.74 16.59
C ASP A 107 13.86 -6.66 16.62
N TYR A 108 12.88 -6.35 17.46
CA TYR A 108 11.61 -7.09 17.50
C TYR A 108 10.90 -7.02 16.13
N PHE A 109 10.76 -5.83 15.54
CA PHE A 109 10.17 -5.68 14.22
C PHE A 109 10.93 -6.48 13.16
N ARG A 110 12.28 -6.45 13.19
CA ARG A 110 13.11 -7.26 12.29
C ARG A 110 12.84 -8.76 12.46
N ILE A 111 12.65 -9.26 13.68
CA ILE A 111 12.29 -10.67 13.91
C ILE A 111 10.95 -11.01 13.25
N VAL A 112 9.93 -10.16 13.43
CA VAL A 112 8.62 -10.34 12.80
C VAL A 112 8.71 -10.31 11.27
N LEU A 113 9.49 -9.38 10.71
CA LEU A 113 9.73 -9.27 9.27
C LEU A 113 10.39 -10.54 8.70
N MET A 114 11.40 -11.07 9.39
CA MET A 114 12.12 -12.28 8.98
C MET A 114 11.25 -13.54 9.11
N ASP A 115 10.37 -13.60 10.10
CA ASP A 115 9.39 -14.68 10.21
C ASP A 115 8.39 -14.64 9.04
N LEU A 116 7.84 -13.45 8.74
CA LEU A 116 6.95 -13.27 7.60
C LEU A 116 7.63 -13.66 6.28
N SER A 117 8.89 -13.26 6.07
CA SER A 117 9.59 -13.58 4.81
C SER A 117 9.75 -15.08 4.58
N ARG A 118 9.89 -15.89 5.64
CA ARG A 118 9.97 -17.35 5.52
C ARG A 118 8.63 -17.98 5.15
N LYS A 119 7.51 -17.34 5.50
CA LYS A 119 6.15 -17.81 5.20
C LYS A 119 5.71 -17.46 3.78
N VAL A 120 6.32 -16.45 3.15
CA VAL A 120 6.03 -16.04 1.78
C VAL A 120 6.92 -16.81 0.79
N PRO A 121 6.40 -17.36 -0.32
CA PRO A 121 7.18 -18.12 -1.30
C PRO A 121 8.35 -17.34 -1.89
N ALA A 122 9.55 -17.90 -1.79
CA ALA A 122 10.79 -17.24 -2.19
C ALA A 122 10.93 -15.82 -1.60
N GLY A 123 10.44 -15.63 -0.37
CA GLY A 123 10.47 -14.36 0.33
C GLY A 123 11.90 -13.91 0.64
N TYR A 124 12.28 -12.76 0.09
CA TYR A 124 13.58 -12.15 0.24
C TYR A 124 13.44 -10.76 0.85
N VAL A 125 14.00 -10.55 2.04
CA VAL A 125 13.98 -9.25 2.73
C VAL A 125 14.97 -8.30 2.04
N LEU A 126 14.46 -7.17 1.55
CA LEU A 126 15.29 -6.13 0.92
C LEU A 126 16.20 -5.46 1.95
N ARG A 127 17.39 -5.04 1.51
CA ARG A 127 18.37 -4.37 2.37
C ARG A 127 18.92 -3.09 1.72
N GLN A 128 19.17 -2.08 2.54
CA GLN A 128 19.96 -0.89 2.17
C GLN A 128 19.51 -0.27 0.84
N GLY A 129 20.40 -0.24 -0.17
CA GLY A 129 20.14 0.36 -1.48
C GLY A 129 18.96 -0.27 -2.21
N GLU A 130 18.63 -1.54 -1.94
CA GLU A 130 17.44 -2.17 -2.53
C GLU A 130 16.14 -1.57 -2.00
N ILE A 131 16.12 -1.19 -0.72
CA ILE A 131 14.98 -0.48 -0.12
C ILE A 131 14.83 0.88 -0.77
N LEU A 132 15.94 1.63 -0.92
CA LEU A 132 15.94 2.95 -1.55
C LEU A 132 15.50 2.85 -3.01
N SER A 133 16.00 1.86 -3.75
CA SER A 133 15.62 1.59 -5.14
C SER A 133 14.13 1.28 -5.26
N TYR A 134 13.59 0.43 -4.37
CA TYR A 134 12.15 0.15 -4.32
C TYR A 134 11.31 1.40 -4.02
N LEU A 135 11.69 2.18 -3.00
CA LEU A 135 10.98 3.40 -2.61
C LEU A 135 11.04 4.48 -3.71
N GLN A 136 12.20 4.68 -4.34
CA GLN A 136 12.34 5.58 -5.49
C GLN A 136 11.48 5.12 -6.66
N SER A 137 11.52 3.82 -6.98
CA SER A 137 10.74 3.27 -8.10
C SER A 137 9.24 3.42 -7.89
N THR A 138 8.81 3.17 -6.65
CA THR A 138 7.44 3.40 -6.16
C THR A 138 7.04 4.86 -6.38
N LEU A 139 7.91 5.80 -6.01
CA LEU A 139 7.64 7.23 -6.04
C LEU A 139 7.62 7.79 -7.47
N GLU A 140 8.59 7.40 -8.31
CA GLU A 140 8.80 7.90 -9.67
C GLU A 140 7.94 7.19 -10.73
N MET A 141 7.20 6.13 -10.35
CA MET A 141 6.42 5.30 -11.26
C MET A 141 7.25 4.74 -12.43
N GLN A 142 8.49 4.33 -12.14
CA GLN A 142 9.41 3.67 -13.08
C GLN A 142 10.45 2.85 -12.31
N PHE A 143 11.20 1.99 -12.99
CA PHE A 143 12.35 1.35 -12.37
C PHE A 143 13.46 2.37 -12.07
N CYS A 144 13.99 2.35 -10.86
CA CYS A 144 15.11 3.17 -10.41
C CYS A 144 16.09 2.33 -9.60
N GLU A 145 17.39 2.51 -9.88
CA GLU A 145 18.46 2.01 -9.03
C GLU A 145 19.08 3.18 -8.26
N VAL A 146 19.16 3.03 -6.96
CA VAL A 146 19.66 4.08 -6.05
C VAL A 146 20.88 3.56 -5.31
N ALA A 147 22.00 4.26 -5.50
CA ALA A 147 23.19 4.03 -4.70
C ALA A 147 22.95 4.47 -3.25
N MET A 148 23.60 3.80 -2.30
CA MET A 148 23.49 4.19 -0.90
C MET A 148 24.05 5.60 -0.68
N PRO A 149 23.26 6.53 -0.10
CA PRO A 149 23.79 7.82 0.33
C PRO A 149 24.74 7.62 1.52
N GLU A 150 25.66 8.56 1.68
CA GLU A 150 26.57 8.58 2.85
C GLU A 150 25.79 8.61 4.17
N ILE A 151 24.70 9.37 4.20
CA ILE A 151 23.81 9.48 5.35
C ILE A 151 22.42 8.96 4.93
N PRO A 152 22.02 7.75 5.34
CA PRO A 152 20.72 7.16 4.98
C PRO A 152 19.58 7.65 5.87
N LEU A 153 19.51 8.98 6.08
CA LEU A 153 18.48 9.68 6.83
C LEU A 153 17.75 10.69 5.92
N TYR A 154 16.59 11.16 6.36
CA TYR A 154 15.71 12.04 5.61
C TYR A 154 15.38 11.49 4.22
N LEU A 155 15.02 10.20 4.17
CA LEU A 155 14.76 9.47 2.92
C LEU A 155 13.63 10.12 2.11
N ASP A 156 12.66 10.74 2.76
CA ASP A 156 11.67 11.58 2.09
C ASP A 156 12.31 12.68 1.24
N ALA A 157 13.28 13.41 1.78
CA ALA A 157 13.95 14.51 1.10
C ALA A 157 14.99 14.00 0.09
N VAL A 158 15.75 12.95 0.46
CA VAL A 158 16.75 12.35 -0.42
C VAL A 158 16.11 11.77 -1.67
N LEU A 159 15.04 10.99 -1.53
CA LEU A 159 14.40 10.30 -2.66
C LEU A 159 13.51 11.23 -3.50
N SER A 160 12.96 12.30 -2.92
CA SER A 160 12.13 13.25 -3.68
C SER A 160 12.86 14.48 -4.19
N LYS A 161 14.17 14.61 -3.93
CA LYS A 161 14.94 15.83 -4.19
C LYS A 161 14.82 16.35 -5.62
N GLU A 162 14.96 15.45 -6.59
CA GLU A 162 14.99 15.77 -8.03
C GLU A 162 13.72 15.33 -8.76
N MET A 163 12.70 14.94 -8.00
CA MET A 163 11.46 14.43 -8.56
C MET A 163 10.69 15.56 -9.27
N ASP A 164 10.41 15.36 -10.56
CA ASP A 164 9.45 16.20 -11.30
C ASP A 164 8.03 15.86 -10.86
N PHE A 165 7.64 16.42 -9.72
CA PHE A 165 6.33 16.24 -9.12
C PHE A 165 5.54 17.53 -9.14
N LYS A 166 4.29 17.44 -9.61
CA LYS A 166 3.37 18.57 -9.59
C LYS A 166 2.02 18.14 -9.06
N VAL A 167 1.62 18.77 -7.95
CA VAL A 167 0.23 18.79 -7.49
C VAL A 167 -0.36 20.15 -7.85
N TYR A 168 -1.54 20.13 -8.45
CA TYR A 168 -2.21 21.36 -8.85
C TYR A 168 -2.88 22.03 -7.64
N ASN A 169 -2.98 23.36 -7.69
CA ASN A 169 -3.45 24.24 -6.61
C ASN A 169 -4.72 23.68 -5.92
N PRO A 170 -4.78 23.57 -4.57
CA PRO A 170 -5.95 23.07 -3.83
C PRO A 170 -7.26 23.82 -4.14
N ASN A 171 -7.16 25.07 -4.60
CA ASN A 171 -8.29 25.93 -4.96
C ASN A 171 -8.53 26.01 -6.49
N GLY A 172 -7.75 25.29 -7.30
CA GLY A 172 -7.91 25.23 -8.75
C GLY A 172 -8.81 24.07 -9.22
N GLN A 173 -9.25 24.12 -10.47
CA GLN A 173 -10.06 23.06 -11.09
C GLN A 173 -9.31 21.71 -11.14
N ASP A 174 -7.98 21.74 -11.24
CA ASP A 174 -7.13 20.55 -11.35
C ASP A 174 -6.62 20.00 -10.00
N ARG A 175 -7.08 20.49 -8.85
CA ARG A 175 -6.51 20.26 -7.49
C ARG A 175 -6.18 18.83 -7.04
N ASN A 176 -6.74 17.83 -7.72
CA ASN A 176 -6.58 16.41 -7.42
C ASN A 176 -5.77 15.65 -8.48
N ARG A 177 -5.45 16.29 -9.60
CA ARG A 177 -4.50 15.79 -10.58
C ARG A 177 -3.10 15.85 -10.00
N LEU A 178 -2.27 14.91 -10.42
CA LEU A 178 -0.86 14.92 -10.12
C LEU A 178 -0.09 14.39 -11.32
N THR A 179 1.06 14.99 -11.57
CA THR A 179 2.00 14.50 -12.59
C THR A 179 3.30 14.11 -11.93
N ILE A 180 3.90 13.05 -12.46
CA ILE A 180 5.22 12.55 -12.09
C ILE A 180 5.99 12.40 -13.39
N ARG A 181 7.16 13.06 -13.51
CA ARG A 181 8.00 13.02 -14.72
C ARG A 181 7.21 13.39 -15.98
N SER A 182 6.43 14.46 -15.88
CA SER A 182 5.53 14.92 -16.94
C SER A 182 4.46 13.92 -17.43
N LYS A 183 4.31 12.75 -16.79
CA LYS A 183 3.21 11.81 -17.00
C LYS A 183 2.05 12.15 -16.07
N GLU A 184 0.83 12.04 -16.56
CA GLU A 184 -0.37 12.16 -15.74
C GLU A 184 -0.59 10.85 -15.00
N ILE A 185 -0.75 10.92 -13.68
CA ILE A 185 -0.99 9.74 -12.86
C ILE A 185 -2.48 9.50 -12.73
N VAL A 186 -2.92 8.36 -13.27
CA VAL A 186 -4.31 7.91 -13.19
C VAL A 186 -4.42 6.87 -12.09
N VAL A 187 -5.35 7.10 -11.17
CA VAL A 187 -5.58 6.24 -10.00
C VAL A 187 -6.94 5.60 -10.13
N VAL A 188 -6.97 4.27 -10.09
CA VAL A 188 -8.21 3.49 -10.17
C VAL A 188 -8.36 2.69 -8.88
N SER A 189 -9.40 2.99 -8.12
CA SER A 189 -9.75 2.22 -6.93
C SER A 189 -10.69 1.07 -7.30
N ILE A 190 -10.23 -0.15 -7.14
CA ILE A 190 -11.03 -1.36 -7.28
C ILE A 190 -11.80 -1.58 -5.97
N LYS A 191 -13.11 -1.84 -6.08
CA LYS A 191 -14.04 -1.86 -4.93
C LYS A 191 -14.38 -3.28 -4.44
N GLU A 192 -13.68 -4.28 -4.96
CA GLU A 192 -13.72 -5.68 -4.50
C GLU A 192 -12.30 -6.25 -4.31
N SER A 193 -12.17 -7.36 -3.59
CA SER A 193 -10.90 -8.08 -3.50
C SER A 193 -10.80 -9.03 -4.69
N LEU A 194 -9.92 -8.74 -5.64
CA LEU A 194 -9.73 -9.61 -6.79
C LEU A 194 -8.87 -10.83 -6.42
N HIS A 195 -9.42 -12.03 -6.64
CA HIS A 195 -8.63 -13.27 -6.64
C HIS A 195 -7.60 -13.24 -7.79
N LYS A 196 -6.54 -14.05 -7.65
CA LYS A 196 -5.39 -14.03 -8.57
C LYS A 196 -5.79 -14.12 -10.04
N SER A 197 -6.68 -15.03 -10.43
CA SER A 197 -7.08 -15.20 -11.84
C SER A 197 -7.69 -13.94 -12.44
N LYS A 198 -8.64 -13.31 -11.74
CA LYS A 198 -9.29 -12.07 -12.20
C LYS A 198 -8.31 -10.89 -12.16
N LEU A 199 -7.46 -10.81 -11.14
CA LEU A 199 -6.40 -9.79 -11.07
C LEU A 199 -5.42 -9.94 -12.24
N ASP A 200 -4.97 -11.15 -12.54
CA ASP A 200 -4.07 -11.44 -13.65
C ASP A 200 -4.72 -11.05 -15.00
N MET A 201 -6.03 -11.30 -15.19
CA MET A 201 -6.75 -10.82 -16.39
C MET A 201 -6.70 -9.30 -16.52
N VAL A 202 -7.00 -8.58 -15.44
CA VAL A 202 -6.97 -7.11 -15.42
C VAL A 202 -5.56 -6.60 -15.71
N LEU A 203 -4.55 -7.11 -15.00
CA LEU A 203 -3.17 -6.64 -15.14
C LEU A 203 -2.58 -7.00 -16.51
N ASN A 204 -2.90 -8.18 -17.05
CA ASN A 204 -2.48 -8.56 -18.41
C ASN A 204 -3.07 -7.65 -19.49
N ALA A 205 -4.25 -7.09 -19.30
CA ALA A 205 -4.82 -6.12 -20.23
C ALA A 205 -4.01 -4.80 -20.26
N PHE A 206 -3.33 -4.46 -19.16
CA PHE A 206 -2.52 -3.25 -19.05
C PHE A 206 -1.01 -3.48 -19.22
N ARG A 207 -0.57 -4.68 -19.62
CA ARG A 207 0.85 -5.09 -19.77
C ARG A 207 1.71 -4.29 -20.75
N GLN A 208 1.14 -3.31 -21.44
CA GLN A 208 1.86 -2.43 -22.36
C GLN A 208 2.05 -1.03 -21.77
N MET A 209 1.61 -0.82 -20.52
CA MET A 209 1.70 0.43 -19.79
C MET A 209 2.56 0.25 -18.55
N ASP A 210 3.24 1.31 -18.13
CA ASP A 210 3.85 1.34 -16.81
C ASP A 210 2.76 1.48 -15.74
N TYR A 211 2.67 0.50 -14.84
CA TYR A 211 1.68 0.51 -13.77
C TYR A 211 2.22 -0.03 -12.45
N ARG A 212 1.53 0.37 -11.39
CA ARG A 212 1.62 -0.26 -10.07
C ARG A 212 0.25 -0.74 -9.64
N PHE A 213 0.17 -1.99 -9.17
CA PHE A 213 -0.99 -2.45 -8.43
C PHE A 213 -0.64 -2.53 -6.94
N CYS A 214 -1.39 -1.80 -6.13
CA CYS A 214 -1.22 -1.78 -4.69
C CYS A 214 -2.46 -2.31 -3.99
N ARG A 215 -2.30 -3.36 -3.20
CA ARG A 215 -3.29 -3.82 -2.22
C ARG A 215 -2.78 -3.50 -0.82
N ARG A 216 -3.56 -2.73 -0.07
CA ARG A 216 -3.21 -2.30 1.29
C ARG A 216 -4.22 -2.86 2.29
N CYS A 217 -3.74 -3.34 3.44
CA CYS A 217 -4.57 -3.69 4.59
C CYS A 217 -4.10 -2.90 5.82
N LEU A 218 -5.01 -2.19 6.46
CA LEU A 218 -4.80 -1.61 7.79
C LEU A 218 -5.53 -2.48 8.82
N PHE A 219 -4.76 -3.17 9.65
CA PHE A 219 -5.31 -4.12 10.62
C PHE A 219 -6.00 -3.44 11.79
N MET A 220 -7.03 -4.09 12.31
CA MET A 220 -7.80 -3.63 13.47
C MET A 220 -8.39 -4.80 14.24
N PRO A 221 -8.83 -4.57 15.50
CA PRO A 221 -9.51 -5.60 16.27
C PRO A 221 -10.79 -6.06 15.57
N GLU A 222 -11.13 -7.33 15.77
CA GLU A 222 -12.29 -7.99 15.19
C GLU A 222 -13.61 -7.24 15.46
N ASP A 223 -13.81 -6.80 16.71
CA ASP A 223 -15.00 -6.02 17.10
C ASP A 223 -15.09 -4.68 16.36
N ASN A 224 -13.94 -4.01 16.13
CA ASN A 224 -13.90 -2.76 15.40
C ASN A 224 -14.21 -2.99 13.91
N LEU A 225 -13.69 -4.07 13.31
CA LEU A 225 -13.98 -4.43 11.93
C LEU A 225 -15.47 -4.72 11.74
N GLN A 226 -16.07 -5.47 12.67
CA GLN A 226 -17.49 -5.76 12.66
C GLN A 226 -18.34 -4.49 12.73
N GLN A 227 -18.00 -3.54 13.62
CA GLN A 227 -18.69 -2.25 13.72
C GLN A 227 -18.59 -1.42 12.44
N GLU A 228 -17.42 -1.35 11.80
CA GLU A 228 -17.25 -0.62 10.54
C GLU A 228 -18.03 -1.27 9.39
N LEU A 229 -18.09 -2.60 9.33
CA LEU A 229 -18.92 -3.34 8.37
C LEU A 229 -20.42 -3.05 8.58
N GLU A 230 -20.90 -3.09 9.82
CA GLU A 230 -22.29 -2.78 10.16
C GLU A 230 -22.67 -1.34 9.81
N LYS A 231 -21.80 -0.39 10.15
CA LYS A 231 -21.99 1.03 9.81
C LYS A 231 -22.04 1.26 8.31
N MET A 232 -21.12 0.65 7.55
CA MET A 232 -21.09 0.76 6.10
C MET A 232 -22.36 0.16 5.47
N THR A 233 -22.71 -1.06 5.85
CA THR A 233 -23.86 -1.77 5.27
C THR A 233 -25.20 -1.14 5.68
N ALA A 234 -25.31 -0.56 6.88
CA ALA A 234 -26.47 0.24 7.30
C ALA A 234 -26.66 1.48 6.41
N ASN A 235 -25.57 2.18 6.06
CA ASN A 235 -25.64 3.34 5.16
C ASN A 235 -26.07 2.96 3.73
N TRP A 236 -25.66 1.78 3.25
CA TRP A 236 -26.07 1.29 1.93
C TRP A 236 -27.49 0.72 1.90
N CYS A 237 -27.94 0.14 3.02
CA CYS A 237 -29.23 -0.54 3.14
C CYS A 237 -30.11 0.06 4.25
N PRO A 238 -30.43 1.37 4.24
CA PRO A 238 -31.08 2.06 5.37
C PRO A 238 -32.48 1.53 5.72
N LYS A 239 -33.12 0.78 4.82
CA LYS A 239 -34.45 0.16 5.02
C LYS A 239 -34.51 -1.30 4.57
N ARG A 240 -33.35 -1.94 4.33
CA ARG A 240 -33.27 -3.29 3.73
C ARG A 240 -32.51 -4.24 4.64
N HIS A 241 -33.09 -4.54 5.80
CA HIS A 241 -32.45 -5.37 6.83
C HIS A 241 -32.04 -6.75 6.32
N SER A 242 -32.91 -7.47 5.60
CA SER A 242 -32.58 -8.79 5.05
C SER A 242 -31.39 -8.77 4.08
N VAL A 243 -31.28 -7.74 3.24
CA VAL A 243 -30.14 -7.55 2.32
C VAL A 243 -28.87 -7.25 3.10
N ARG A 244 -28.97 -6.38 4.12
CA ARG A 244 -27.84 -6.05 5.01
C ARG A 244 -27.31 -7.30 5.72
N ASP A 245 -28.19 -8.08 6.31
CA ASP A 245 -27.84 -9.29 7.06
C ASP A 245 -27.21 -10.33 6.11
N TYR A 246 -27.74 -10.45 4.88
CA TYR A 246 -27.12 -11.25 3.83
C TYR A 246 -25.70 -10.77 3.49
N MET A 247 -25.50 -9.46 3.25
CA MET A 247 -24.18 -8.91 2.94
C MET A 247 -23.17 -9.16 4.06
N LEU A 248 -23.57 -8.94 5.32
CA LEU A 248 -22.73 -9.21 6.49
C LEU A 248 -22.40 -10.70 6.61
N SER A 249 -23.37 -11.59 6.37
CA SER A 249 -23.16 -13.04 6.40
C SER A 249 -22.15 -13.56 5.38
N LYS A 250 -21.88 -12.80 4.31
CA LYS A 250 -20.87 -13.13 3.29
C LYS A 250 -19.47 -12.67 3.66
N GLN A 251 -19.30 -11.82 4.67
CA GLN A 251 -17.99 -11.43 5.16
C GLN A 251 -17.46 -12.55 6.06
N VAL A 252 -16.39 -13.24 5.64
CA VAL A 252 -15.79 -14.36 6.38
C VAL A 252 -14.28 -14.17 6.45
N GLY A 253 -13.68 -14.57 7.58
CA GLY A 253 -12.24 -14.48 7.81
C GLY A 253 -11.85 -13.26 8.65
N LYS A 254 -10.58 -12.88 8.56
CA LYS A 254 -9.99 -11.75 9.31
C LYS A 254 -9.62 -10.63 8.35
N GLY A 255 -9.33 -9.44 8.85
CA GLY A 255 -8.96 -8.35 7.95
C GLY A 255 -8.91 -7.01 8.63
N GLY A 256 -9.43 -6.01 7.94
CA GLY A 256 -9.36 -4.62 8.39
C GLY A 256 -9.85 -3.69 7.30
N MET A 257 -9.23 -2.52 7.21
CA MET A 257 -9.51 -1.61 6.10
C MET A 257 -8.64 -2.01 4.91
N ILE A 258 -9.27 -2.56 3.85
CA ILE A 258 -8.54 -3.04 2.67
C ILE A 258 -8.85 -2.14 1.48
N SER A 259 -7.83 -1.75 0.71
CA SER A 259 -7.95 -1.03 -0.57
C SER A 259 -7.11 -1.68 -1.66
N ASP A 260 -7.69 -1.81 -2.86
CA ASP A 260 -7.04 -2.28 -4.07
C ASP A 260 -6.97 -1.10 -5.04
N THR A 261 -5.77 -0.72 -5.46
CA THR A 261 -5.55 0.49 -6.27
C THR A 261 -4.59 0.18 -7.41
N LEU A 262 -5.04 0.45 -8.64
CA LEU A 262 -4.20 0.47 -9.83
C LEU A 262 -3.75 1.91 -10.08
N VAL A 263 -2.45 2.12 -10.24
CA VAL A 263 -1.83 3.41 -10.51
C VAL A 263 -1.12 3.30 -11.86
N LEU A 264 -1.45 4.20 -12.79
CA LEU A 264 -0.94 4.21 -14.15
C LEU A 264 -0.25 5.55 -14.43
N ALA A 265 0.89 5.53 -15.12
CA ALA A 265 1.57 6.74 -15.58
C ALA A 265 1.38 6.90 -17.09
N LEU A 266 0.66 7.94 -17.51
CA LEU A 266 0.21 8.10 -18.90
C LEU A 266 0.70 9.40 -19.53
N ASP A 267 0.92 9.38 -20.85
CA ASP A 267 1.17 10.61 -21.60
C ASP A 267 -0.08 11.48 -21.65
N ARG A 268 0.10 12.78 -21.41
CA ARG A 268 -1.01 13.76 -21.34
C ARG A 268 -1.89 13.73 -22.59
N ALA A 269 -1.31 13.54 -23.76
CA ALA A 269 -2.03 13.50 -25.03
C ALA A 269 -3.05 12.34 -25.10
N GLU A 270 -2.79 11.25 -24.36
CA GLU A 270 -3.50 9.97 -24.48
C GLU A 270 -4.44 9.69 -23.30
N VAL A 271 -4.40 10.50 -22.23
CA VAL A 271 -5.17 10.29 -20.99
C VAL A 271 -6.66 10.07 -21.24
N LYS A 272 -7.27 10.84 -22.16
CA LYS A 272 -8.71 10.70 -22.44
C LYS A 272 -9.06 9.35 -23.06
N ASP A 273 -8.22 8.85 -23.95
CA ASP A 273 -8.45 7.58 -24.62
C ASP A 273 -8.12 6.42 -23.69
N TYR A 274 -7.06 6.55 -22.87
CA TYR A 274 -6.79 5.60 -21.82
C TYR A 274 -7.86 5.56 -20.72
N HIS A 275 -8.48 6.67 -20.36
CA HIS A 275 -9.63 6.65 -19.44
C HIS A 275 -10.79 5.81 -19.99
N LYS A 276 -11.06 5.90 -21.30
CA LYS A 276 -12.08 5.06 -21.94
C LYS A 276 -11.64 3.61 -21.98
N TYR A 277 -10.37 3.34 -22.31
CA TYR A 277 -9.80 2.00 -22.35
C TYR A 277 -9.85 1.30 -21.00
N ILE A 278 -9.39 1.97 -19.93
CA ILE A 278 -9.43 1.48 -18.54
C ILE A 278 -10.87 1.11 -18.16
N ARG A 279 -11.83 1.98 -18.46
CA ARG A 279 -13.25 1.70 -18.19
C ARG A 279 -13.74 0.48 -18.95
N ALA A 280 -13.50 0.43 -20.26
CA ALA A 280 -13.93 -0.68 -21.10
C ALA A 280 -13.37 -2.03 -20.63
N ILE A 281 -12.10 -2.08 -20.24
CA ILE A 281 -11.47 -3.30 -19.70
C ILE A 281 -12.10 -3.71 -18.38
N LEU A 282 -12.21 -2.80 -17.40
CA LEU A 282 -12.74 -3.14 -16.08
C LEU A 282 -14.23 -3.50 -16.12
N GLU A 283 -15.00 -2.86 -17.00
CA GLU A 283 -16.40 -3.21 -17.28
C GLU A 283 -16.49 -4.60 -17.93
N ALA A 284 -15.63 -4.91 -18.91
CA ALA A 284 -15.60 -6.22 -19.57
C ALA A 284 -15.19 -7.37 -18.63
N VAL A 285 -14.35 -7.11 -17.62
CA VAL A 285 -13.96 -8.09 -16.59
C VAL A 285 -14.95 -8.10 -15.40
N GLU A 286 -16.01 -7.28 -15.47
CA GLU A 286 -17.05 -7.15 -14.44
C GLU A 286 -16.45 -6.87 -13.06
N VAL A 287 -15.50 -5.92 -13.00
CA VAL A 287 -14.88 -5.47 -11.76
C VAL A 287 -15.54 -4.17 -11.34
N PRO A 288 -16.07 -4.03 -10.11
CA PRO A 288 -16.50 -2.73 -9.60
C PRO A 288 -15.31 -1.80 -9.34
N PHE A 289 -15.30 -0.61 -9.93
CA PHE A 289 -14.19 0.33 -9.82
C PHE A 289 -14.63 1.80 -9.77
N VAL A 290 -13.70 2.66 -9.38
CA VAL A 290 -13.78 4.11 -9.53
C VAL A 290 -12.47 4.61 -10.12
N VAL A 291 -12.54 5.27 -11.28
CA VAL A 291 -11.43 6.11 -11.75
C VAL A 291 -11.46 7.40 -10.93
N GLU A 292 -10.47 7.57 -10.06
CA GLU A 292 -10.46 8.59 -9.02
C GLU A 292 -10.07 9.95 -9.60
N ASP A 293 -11.05 10.84 -9.76
CA ASP A 293 -10.83 12.24 -10.13
C ASP A 293 -10.79 13.12 -8.86
N TYR A 294 -11.84 13.05 -8.04
CA TYR A 294 -11.94 13.87 -6.82
C TYR A 294 -10.94 13.47 -5.72
N LYS A 295 -10.49 12.21 -5.66
CA LYS A 295 -9.59 11.72 -4.62
C LYS A 295 -8.26 11.17 -5.14
N GLY A 296 -7.95 11.35 -6.43
CA GLY A 296 -6.78 10.75 -7.08
C GLY A 296 -5.51 10.89 -6.23
N LYS A 297 -5.16 12.13 -5.86
CA LYS A 297 -4.04 12.42 -4.96
C LYS A 297 -4.08 11.68 -3.62
N GLN A 298 -5.22 11.65 -2.93
CA GLN A 298 -5.33 11.00 -1.63
C GLN A 298 -5.18 9.48 -1.75
N CYS A 299 -5.81 8.89 -2.77
CA CYS A 299 -5.70 7.47 -3.07
C CYS A 299 -4.26 7.09 -3.43
N TRP A 300 -3.59 7.88 -4.28
CA TRP A 300 -2.16 7.69 -4.60
C TRP A 300 -1.27 7.77 -3.38
N TRP A 301 -1.44 8.78 -2.51
CA TRP A 301 -0.69 8.82 -1.25
C TRP A 301 -0.90 7.55 -0.41
N GLY A 302 -2.10 6.97 -0.44
CA GLY A 302 -2.40 5.72 0.25
C GLY A 302 -1.67 4.49 -0.30
N THR A 303 -1.23 4.51 -1.57
CA THR A 303 -0.48 3.40 -2.16
C THR A 303 1.00 3.42 -1.80
N LEU A 304 1.53 4.56 -1.34
CA LEU A 304 2.92 4.66 -0.91
C LEU A 304 3.10 3.95 0.45
N PRO A 305 4.10 3.06 0.60
CA PRO A 305 4.45 2.46 1.88
C PRO A 305 4.67 3.52 2.97
N GLY A 306 4.30 3.23 4.22
CA GLY A 306 4.49 4.21 5.31
C GLY A 306 3.41 5.28 5.40
N MET A 307 2.59 5.49 4.37
CA MET A 307 1.52 6.50 4.36
C MET A 307 0.23 5.97 5.00
N PHE A 308 0.35 5.51 6.25
CA PHE A 308 -0.71 4.84 7.01
C PHE A 308 -2.01 5.65 7.12
N ARG A 309 -1.92 6.99 7.26
CA ARG A 309 -3.08 7.88 7.43
C ARG A 309 -3.67 8.40 6.11
N ALA A 310 -3.04 8.09 4.98
CA ALA A 310 -3.50 8.56 3.68
C ALA A 310 -4.68 7.71 3.16
N ASN A 311 -5.52 8.33 2.32
CA ASN A 311 -6.74 7.76 1.77
C ASN A 311 -7.70 7.25 2.86
N GLY A 312 -8.28 8.15 3.66
CA GLY A 312 -9.18 7.79 4.77
C GLY A 312 -10.53 7.18 4.39
N LYS A 313 -10.82 6.93 3.10
CA LYS A 313 -12.06 6.27 2.64
C LYS A 313 -11.76 4.88 2.07
N ILE A 314 -11.07 4.07 2.87
CA ILE A 314 -10.88 2.63 2.64
C ILE A 314 -12.18 1.91 3.04
N ILE A 315 -12.39 0.71 2.51
CA ILE A 315 -13.56 -0.11 2.78
C ILE A 315 -13.18 -1.20 3.81
N PRO A 316 -13.97 -1.40 4.89
CA PRO A 316 -13.78 -2.53 5.79
C PRO A 316 -14.08 -3.84 5.05
N ARG A 317 -13.17 -4.80 5.12
CA ARG A 317 -13.30 -6.11 4.44
C ARG A 317 -12.69 -7.22 5.28
N ARG A 318 -13.30 -8.40 5.19
CA ARG A 318 -12.69 -9.65 5.64
C ARG A 318 -12.05 -10.37 4.47
N GLU A 319 -10.84 -10.85 4.70
CA GLU A 319 -10.10 -11.74 3.83
C GLU A 319 -10.22 -13.16 4.35
N LYS A 320 -10.70 -14.06 3.49
CA LYS A 320 -10.89 -15.46 3.86
C LYS A 320 -9.58 -16.22 3.83
N ASP A 321 -8.68 -15.83 2.92
CA ASP A 321 -7.42 -16.52 2.71
C ASP A 321 -6.29 -15.55 2.35
N TRP A 322 -5.30 -15.45 3.23
CA TRP A 322 -4.15 -14.58 3.02
C TRP A 322 -3.27 -15.00 1.84
N LYS A 323 -3.34 -16.26 1.36
CA LYS A 323 -2.68 -16.66 0.10
C LYS A 323 -3.35 -16.00 -1.11
N ASP A 324 -4.66 -15.78 -1.07
CA ASP A 324 -5.37 -15.04 -2.13
C ASP A 324 -5.05 -13.55 -2.06
N PHE A 325 -4.97 -13.00 -0.85
CA PHE A 325 -4.50 -11.63 -0.63
C PHE A 325 -3.12 -11.40 -1.26
N LEU A 326 -2.17 -12.31 -1.01
CA LEU A 326 -0.81 -12.29 -1.56
C LEU A 326 -0.72 -12.70 -3.04
N CYS A 327 -1.86 -13.13 -3.61
CA CYS A 327 -2.05 -13.69 -4.96
C CYS A 327 -1.08 -14.84 -5.28
N LEU A 328 -0.94 -15.75 -4.33
CA LEU A 328 -0.08 -16.93 -4.43
C LEU A 328 -0.80 -18.13 -5.05
N LYS A 329 -2.12 -18.25 -4.90
CA LYS A 329 -2.87 -19.38 -5.50
C LYS A 329 -2.94 -19.27 -7.01
N GLY A 330 -2.21 -20.12 -7.73
CA GLY A 330 -2.63 -20.51 -9.07
C GLY A 330 -3.97 -21.24 -8.97
N VAL A 331 -4.89 -20.92 -9.87
CA VAL A 331 -6.11 -21.74 -10.05
C VAL A 331 -5.70 -23.12 -10.53
#